data_AF-A0A3N0BNY3-F1
#
_entry.id   AF-A0A3N0BNY3-F1
#
_cell.length_a   1.000
_cell.length_b   1.000
_cell.length_c   1.000
_cell.angle_alpha   90.00
_cell.angle_beta   90.00
_cell.angle_gamma   90.00
#
_symmetry.space_group_name_H-M   'P 1'
#
loop_
_entity.id
_entity.type
_entity.pdbx_description
1 polymer ?
#
loop_
_entity_poly.entity_id
_entity_poly.type
_entity_poly.pdbx_seq_one_letter_code
_entity_poly.pdbx_strand_id
1 'polypeptide(L)'
;MFFDANPATTAPFNPIFPVVGLITLSASIFFFRNVISKIDTSDAVGSKISQYQTAFIISAALLEGGALFNIVGFFLTHNAFFLLFAAVNFIFLVLKRPTKDKLISAVQLQYPDTEAL
;
A
#
# COMPACT_ATOMS: atom_id res chain seq x y z
N MET A 1 4.35 -22.34 17.11
CA MET A 1 4.15 -21.74 15.78
C MET A 1 3.92 -22.88 14.79
N PHE A 2 2.83 -22.82 14.03
CA PHE A 2 2.52 -23.79 12.98
C PHE A 2 2.10 -23.05 11.72
N PHE A 3 1.98 -23.77 10.60
CA PHE A 3 1.51 -23.21 9.33
C PHE A 3 0.37 -24.07 8.81
N ASP A 4 -0.82 -23.48 8.73
CA ASP A 4 -2.00 -24.18 8.22
C ASP A 4 -2.93 -23.22 7.48
N ALA A 5 -3.32 -23.58 6.27
CA ALA A 5 -4.25 -22.79 5.45
C ALA A 5 -5.72 -23.16 5.68
N ASN A 6 -6.00 -24.24 6.42
CA ASN A 6 -7.37 -24.69 6.66
C ASN A 6 -8.15 -23.68 7.50
N PRO A 7 -9.27 -23.12 7.00
CA PRO A 7 -10.08 -22.16 7.76
C PRO A 7 -10.66 -22.73 9.05
N ALA A 8 -10.94 -24.03 9.10
CA ALA A 8 -11.55 -24.66 10.27
C ALA A 8 -10.63 -24.64 11.51
N THR A 9 -9.31 -24.57 11.34
CA THR A 9 -8.37 -24.63 12.47
C THR A 9 -8.16 -23.28 13.15
N THR A 10 -8.50 -22.18 12.49
CA THR A 10 -8.32 -20.81 12.99
C THR A 10 -9.55 -19.94 12.77
N ALA A 11 -10.73 -20.56 12.68
CA ALA A 11 -12.00 -19.85 12.62
C ALA A 11 -12.21 -19.01 13.91
N PRO A 12 -12.76 -17.80 13.82
CA PRO A 12 -13.25 -17.13 12.60
C PRO A 12 -12.17 -16.31 11.87
N PHE A 13 -10.92 -16.26 12.35
CA PHE A 13 -9.87 -15.37 11.84
C PHE A 13 -9.46 -15.70 10.40
N ASN A 14 -9.38 -16.99 10.06
CA ASN A 14 -9.27 -17.45 8.67
C ASN A 14 -10.69 -17.70 8.12
N PRO A 15 -11.11 -17.08 6.99
CA PRO A 15 -10.34 -16.29 6.04
C PRO A 15 -10.44 -14.77 6.18
N ILE A 16 -11.11 -14.26 7.21
CA ILE A 16 -11.41 -12.82 7.36
C ILE A 16 -10.15 -11.95 7.26
N PHE A 17 -9.10 -12.29 8.00
CA PHE A 17 -7.87 -11.49 8.08
C PHE A 17 -7.09 -11.46 6.76
N PRO A 18 -6.86 -12.61 6.09
CA PRO A 18 -6.31 -12.66 4.74
C PRO A 18 -7.12 -11.85 3.72
N VAL A 19 -8.45 -11.98 3.74
CA VAL A 19 -9.34 -11.28 2.81
C VAL A 19 -9.25 -9.77 3.00
N VAL A 20 -9.25 -9.28 4.23
CA VAL A 20 -9.03 -7.85 4.53
C VAL A 20 -7.65 -7.39 4.04
N GLY A 21 -6.62 -8.22 4.18
CA GLY A 21 -5.28 -7.97 3.63
C GLY A 21 -5.26 -7.80 2.10
N LEU A 22 -6.08 -8.55 1.37
CA LEU A 22 -6.20 -8.43 -0.08
C LEU A 22 -7.05 -7.21 -0.50
N ILE A 23 -8.11 -6.91 0.25
CA ILE A 23 -8.96 -5.73 0.02
C ILE A 23 -8.13 -4.45 0.20
N THR A 24 -7.36 -4.35 1.28
CA THR A 24 -6.52 -3.18 1.58
C THR A 24 -5.40 -2.99 0.57
N LEU A 25 -4.78 -4.08 0.09
CA LEU A 25 -3.83 -4.04 -1.03
C LEU A 25 -4.47 -3.48 -2.31
N SER A 26 -5.66 -3.97 -2.66
CA SER A 26 -6.39 -3.52 -3.85
C SER A 26 -6.81 -2.05 -3.72
N ALA A 27 -7.33 -1.66 -2.55
CA ALA A 27 -7.69 -0.30 -2.22
C ALA A 27 -6.47 0.64 -2.32
N SER A 28 -5.31 0.23 -1.83
CA SER A 28 -4.06 1.00 -1.90
C SER A 28 -3.69 1.37 -3.35
N ILE A 29 -3.88 0.46 -4.30
CA ILE A 29 -3.65 0.73 -5.73
C ILE A 29 -4.72 1.67 -6.28
N PHE A 30 -5.98 1.42 -5.96
CA PHE A 30 -7.11 2.24 -6.43
C PHE A 30 -7.01 3.70 -5.96
N PHE A 31 -6.82 3.93 -4.66
CA PHE A 31 -6.77 5.28 -4.09
C PHE A 31 -5.55 6.06 -4.60
N PHE A 32 -4.38 5.40 -4.70
CA PHE A 32 -3.20 6.04 -5.30
C PHE A 32 -3.50 6.53 -6.72
N ARG A 33 -4.05 5.67 -7.57
CA ARG A 33 -4.40 6.03 -8.95
C ARG A 33 -5.47 7.13 -9.00
N ASN A 34 -6.45 7.10 -8.11
CA ASN A 34 -7.51 8.10 -8.04
C ASN A 34 -6.94 9.49 -7.74
N VAL A 35 -6.04 9.61 -6.76
CA VAL A 35 -5.40 10.90 -6.43
C VAL A 35 -4.51 11.37 -7.58
N ILE A 36 -3.65 10.50 -8.13
CA ILE A 36 -2.77 10.86 -9.24
C ILE A 36 -3.58 11.31 -10.47
N SER A 37 -4.70 10.66 -10.79
CA SER A 37 -5.53 11.03 -11.94
C SER A 37 -6.22 12.40 -11.84
N LYS A 38 -6.23 13.00 -10.65
CA LYS A 38 -6.84 14.30 -10.37
C LYS A 38 -5.83 15.43 -10.32
N ILE A 39 -4.53 15.15 -10.41
CA ILE A 39 -3.48 16.16 -10.42
C ILE A 39 -3.58 16.93 -11.74
N ASP A 40 -3.75 18.26 -11.66
CA ASP A 40 -3.79 19.12 -12.82
C ASP A 40 -2.37 19.37 -13.33
N THR A 41 -2.16 19.28 -14.65
CA THR A 41 -0.86 19.57 -15.27
C THR A 41 -0.52 21.06 -15.25
N SER A 42 -1.49 21.94 -15.04
CA SER A 42 -1.30 23.38 -14.87
C SER A 42 -0.93 23.80 -13.43
N ASP A 43 -1.03 22.87 -12.46
CA ASP A 43 -0.68 23.17 -11.07
C ASP A 43 0.81 23.51 -10.90
N ALA A 44 1.09 24.37 -9.92
CA ALA A 44 2.46 24.64 -9.48
C ALA A 44 3.15 23.35 -9.02
N VAL A 45 4.43 23.20 -9.33
CA VAL A 45 5.26 22.02 -9.04
C VAL A 45 5.15 21.57 -7.58
N GLY A 46 5.22 22.50 -6.64
CA GLY A 46 5.08 22.22 -5.22
C GLY A 46 3.72 21.61 -4.85
N SER A 47 2.64 22.07 -5.49
CA SER A 47 1.29 21.50 -5.31
C SER A 47 1.26 20.05 -5.80
N LYS A 48 1.83 19.78 -6.98
CA LYS A 48 1.85 18.44 -7.55
C LYS A 48 2.65 17.44 -6.72
N ILE A 49 3.82 17.85 -6.20
CA ILE A 49 4.64 17.03 -5.29
C ILE A 49 3.85 16.72 -4.01
N SER A 50 3.17 17.71 -3.44
CA SER A 50 2.34 17.55 -2.24
C SER A 50 1.18 16.57 -2.47
N GLN A 51 0.52 16.66 -3.63
CA GLN A 51 -0.56 15.74 -4.02
C GLN A 51 -0.04 14.30 -4.23
N TYR A 52 1.12 14.14 -4.87
CA TYR A 52 1.78 12.84 -5.00
C TYR A 52 2.17 12.25 -3.63
N GLN A 53 2.74 13.06 -2.73
CA GLN A 53 3.07 12.64 -1.38
C GLN A 53 1.81 12.18 -0.62
N THR A 54 0.71 12.93 -0.75
CA THR A 54 -0.58 12.56 -0.16
C THR A 54 -1.09 11.23 -0.71
N ALA A 55 -1.01 11.03 -2.04
CA ALA A 55 -1.37 9.77 -2.68
C ALA A 55 -0.56 8.59 -2.10
N PHE A 56 0.75 8.77 -1.95
CA PHE A 56 1.65 7.77 -1.39
C PHE A 56 1.30 7.45 0.07
N ILE A 57 1.08 8.45 0.92
CA ILE A 57 0.74 8.27 2.34
C ILE A 57 -0.56 7.46 2.50
N ILE A 58 -1.61 7.81 1.74
CA ILE A 58 -2.89 7.08 1.77
C ILE A 58 -2.67 5.62 1.34
N SER A 59 -1.92 5.41 0.27
CA SER A 59 -1.57 4.09 -0.23
C SER A 59 -0.76 3.26 0.77
N ALA A 60 0.20 3.90 1.45
CA ALA A 60 1.04 3.28 2.46
C ALA A 60 0.22 2.86 3.69
N ALA A 61 -0.62 3.76 4.22
CA ALA A 61 -1.47 3.49 5.36
C ALA A 61 -2.42 2.30 5.14
N LEU A 62 -2.95 2.14 3.92
CA LEU A 62 -3.77 0.99 3.55
C LEU A 62 -2.97 -0.33 3.57
N LEU A 63 -1.76 -0.34 3.00
CA LEU A 63 -0.88 -1.53 3.01
C LEU A 63 -0.43 -1.89 4.43
N GLU A 64 -0.04 -0.89 5.22
CA GLU A 64 0.34 -1.08 6.63
C GLU A 64 -0.83 -1.58 7.45
N GLY A 65 -2.04 -1.03 7.26
CA GLY A 65 -3.27 -1.50 7.90
C GLY A 65 -3.56 -2.97 7.60
N GLY A 66 -3.46 -3.38 6.33
CA GLY A 66 -3.60 -4.78 5.92
C GLY A 66 -2.54 -5.70 6.52
N ALA A 67 -1.29 -5.23 6.57
CA ALA A 67 -0.18 -5.99 7.14
C ALA A 67 -0.31 -6.18 8.66
N LEU A 68 -0.54 -5.09 9.40
CA LEU A 68 -0.72 -5.10 10.85
C LEU A 68 -1.92 -5.96 11.26
N PHE A 69 -3.02 -5.90 10.51
CA PHE A 69 -4.18 -6.74 10.78
C PHE A 69 -3.83 -8.23 10.70
N ASN A 70 -3.08 -8.64 9.67
CA ASN A 70 -2.62 -10.03 9.53
C ASN A 70 -1.57 -10.43 10.60
N ILE A 71 -0.72 -9.51 11.05
CA ILE A 71 0.20 -9.76 12.18
C ILE A 71 -0.59 -10.01 13.47
N VAL A 72 -1.66 -9.26 13.71
CA VAL A 72 -2.57 -9.52 14.85
C VAL A 72 -3.18 -10.93 14.72
N GLY A 73 -3.59 -11.34 13.52
CA GLY A 73 -4.08 -12.71 13.26
C GLY A 73 -3.06 -13.78 13.61
N PHE A 74 -1.78 -13.55 13.30
CA PHE A 74 -0.69 -14.41 13.72
C PHE A 74 -0.54 -14.47 15.25
N PHE A 75 -0.54 -13.33 15.96
CA PHE A 75 -0.39 -13.33 17.41
C PHE A 75 -1.57 -13.99 18.15
N LEU A 76 -2.78 -13.87 17.61
CA LEU A 76 -3.96 -14.51 18.18
C LEU A 76 -3.97 -16.03 18.00
N THR A 77 -3.49 -16.53 16.86
CA THR A 77 -3.63 -17.95 16.47
C THR A 77 -2.34 -18.75 16.53
N HIS A 78 -1.18 -18.09 16.61
CA HIS A 78 0.15 -18.66 16.41
C HIS A 78 0.36 -19.36 15.05
N ASN A 79 -0.50 -19.06 14.07
CA ASN A 79 -0.47 -19.61 12.72
C ASN A 79 0.27 -18.68 11.75
N ALA A 80 1.42 -19.13 11.25
CA ALA A 80 2.29 -18.39 10.34
C ALA A 80 1.66 -18.10 8.97
N PHE A 81 0.54 -18.74 8.62
CA PHE A 81 -0.20 -18.48 7.39
C PHE A 81 -0.60 -17.01 7.24
N PHE A 82 -1.01 -16.34 8.33
CA PHE A 82 -1.35 -14.92 8.30
C PHE A 82 -0.14 -14.02 7.94
N LEU A 83 1.07 -14.42 8.33
CA LEU A 83 2.29 -13.66 8.04
C LEU A 83 2.60 -13.56 6.53
N LEU A 84 2.12 -14.52 5.73
CA LEU A 84 2.25 -14.45 4.26
C LEU A 84 1.58 -13.18 3.71
N PHE A 85 0.36 -12.89 4.18
CA PHE A 85 -0.41 -11.71 3.73
C PHE A 85 0.18 -10.41 4.27
N ALA A 86 0.75 -10.43 5.47
CA ALA A 86 1.52 -9.30 5.99
C ALA A 86 2.77 -9.02 5.14
N ALA A 87 3.53 -10.07 4.81
CA ALA A 87 4.72 -9.96 3.98
C ALA A 87 4.38 -9.43 2.57
N VAL A 88 3.31 -9.91 1.94
CA VAL A 88 2.86 -9.40 0.65
C VAL A 88 2.55 -7.90 0.71
N ASN A 89 1.82 -7.44 1.73
CA ASN A 89 1.53 -6.02 1.90
C ASN A 89 2.81 -5.18 2.09
N PHE A 90 3.77 -5.66 2.88
CA PHE A 90 5.06 -4.97 3.05
C PHE A 90 5.92 -4.96 1.78
N ILE A 91 5.94 -6.04 1.01
CA ILE A 91 6.64 -6.08 -0.28
C ILE A 91 6.04 -4.99 -1.20
N PHE A 92 4.71 -4.91 -1.28
CA PHE A 92 4.05 -3.85 -2.04
C PHE A 92 4.36 -2.45 -1.52
N LEU A 93 4.49 -2.26 -0.20
CA LEU A 93 4.89 -0.98 0.39
C LEU A 93 6.30 -0.56 -0.06
N VAL A 94 7.26 -1.49 -0.02
CA VAL A 94 8.63 -1.25 -0.49
C VAL A 94 8.66 -0.98 -1.99
N LEU A 95 7.90 -1.72 -2.79
CA LEU A 95 7.80 -1.49 -4.24
C LEU A 95 7.16 -0.13 -4.57
N LYS A 96 6.26 0.37 -3.73
CA LYS A 96 5.64 1.70 -3.88
C LYS A 96 6.49 2.85 -3.38
N ARG A 97 7.68 2.60 -2.82
CA ARG A 97 8.59 3.66 -2.35
C ARG A 97 8.76 4.74 -3.43
N PRO A 98 8.55 6.02 -3.07
CA PRO A 98 8.68 7.13 -4.00
C PRO A 98 10.14 7.29 -4.41
N THR A 99 10.37 7.37 -5.71
CA THR A 99 11.68 7.67 -6.31
C THR A 99 11.52 8.85 -7.26
N LYS A 100 12.63 9.55 -7.56
CA LYS A 100 12.60 10.70 -8.48
C LYS A 100 11.93 10.33 -9.81
N ASP A 101 12.33 9.20 -10.40
CA ASP A 101 11.78 8.72 -11.68
C ASP A 101 10.27 8.43 -11.60
N LYS A 102 9.80 7.84 -10.50
CA LYS A 102 8.36 7.54 -10.30
C LYS A 102 7.54 8.81 -10.10
N LEU A 103 8.11 9.83 -9.47
CA LEU A 103 7.45 11.10 -9.26
C LEU A 103 7.35 11.87 -10.58
N ILE A 104 8.46 11.99 -11.31
CA ILE A 104 8.50 12.67 -12.62
C ILE A 104 7.52 12.01 -13.60
N SER A 105 7.51 10.68 -13.68
CA SER A 105 6.60 9.94 -14.57
C SER A 105 5.13 10.01 -14.14
N ALA A 106 4.83 10.00 -12.84
CA ALA A 106 3.45 10.07 -12.35
C ALA A 106 2.83 11.46 -12.48
N VAL A 107 3.64 12.51 -12.37
CA VAL A 107 3.19 13.91 -12.31
C VAL A 107 3.46 14.67 -13.62
N GLN A 108 4.15 14.05 -14.57
CA GLN A 108 4.52 14.65 -15.87
C GLN A 108 5.26 15.98 -15.72
N LEU A 109 6.24 16.03 -14.80
CA LEU A 109 7.07 17.22 -14.63
C LEU A 109 7.89 17.48 -15.90
N GLN A 110 7.94 18.75 -16.34
CA GLN A 110 8.75 19.22 -17.46
C GLN A 110 10.00 19.97 -16.95
N TYR A 111 11.04 20.01 -17.76
CA TYR A 111 12.23 20.83 -17.51
C TYR A 111 11.87 22.32 -17.61
N PRO A 112 12.32 23.23 -16.72
CA PRO A 112 13.44 23.13 -15.76
C PRO A 112 13.09 22.67 -14.34
N ASP A 113 11.83 22.36 -14.03
CA ASP A 113 11.38 22.05 -12.65
C ASP A 113 12.00 20.79 -12.03
N THR A 114 12.66 19.97 -12.86
CA THR A 114 13.37 18.75 -12.44
C THR A 114 14.71 19.04 -11.76
N GLU A 115 15.30 20.22 -11.98
CA GLU A 115 16.62 20.59 -11.42
C GLU A 115 16.58 20.85 -9.91
N ALA A 116 15.39 21.12 -9.36
CA ALA A 116 15.17 21.42 -7.94
C ALA A 116 14.90 20.17 -7.06
N LEU A 117 14.89 18.96 -7.64
CA LEU A 117 14.60 17.68 -6.98
C LEU A 117 15.86 16.88 -6.66
#